data_AF-A0A843CZR5-F1
#
_entry.id   AF-A0A843CZR5-F1
#
_cell.length_a   1.000
_cell.length_b   1.000
_cell.length_c   1.000
_cell.angle_alpha   90.00
_cell.angle_beta   90.00
_cell.angle_gamma   90.00
#
_symmetry.space_group_name_H-M   'P 1'
#
loop_
_entity.id
_entity.type
_entity.pdbx_description
1 polymer ?
#
loop_
_entity_poly.entity_id
_entity_poly.type
_entity_poly.pdbx_seq_one_letter_code
_entity_poly.pdbx_strand_id
1 'polypeptide(L)'
;EVFSDSALMKQARLTAPVLLTLYQEMVKRGVLQNTAPPKGIPEMMQLLEGTLGNAAGTIYTVDTDCIDEAALARIREEHAAAHIGAMGTRSKKFLHSAGVVPEYTYGVVDKCLLAAMIGEDAVIFTCGGMVERVDLRVSQFEAVSSTAIRVVKLYPITSNN
;
A
#
# COMPACT_ATOMS: atom_id res chain seq x y z
N GLU A 1 17.32 2.04 -33.04
CA GLU A 1 18.02 2.25 -31.75
C GLU A 1 18.82 0.99 -31.46
N VAL A 2 20.13 1.08 -31.21
CA VAL A 2 21.04 -0.09 -31.24
C VAL A 2 21.05 -0.88 -29.93
N PHE A 3 20.70 -0.26 -28.79
CA PHE A 3 20.92 -0.82 -27.45
C PHE A 3 19.86 -1.84 -26.98
N SER A 4 18.72 -1.94 -27.66
CA SER A 4 17.61 -2.85 -27.32
C SER A 4 17.57 -4.12 -28.18
N ASP A 5 18.43 -4.22 -29.20
CA ASP A 5 18.49 -5.35 -30.12
C ASP A 5 19.80 -6.12 -29.95
N SER A 6 19.70 -7.34 -29.41
CA SER A 6 20.88 -8.18 -29.15
C SER A 6 21.64 -8.59 -30.41
N ALA A 7 20.97 -8.68 -31.57
CA ALA A 7 21.61 -9.02 -32.84
C ALA A 7 22.39 -7.83 -33.39
N LEU A 8 21.85 -6.61 -33.29
CA LEU A 8 22.55 -5.38 -33.65
C LEU A 8 23.72 -5.07 -32.71
N MET A 9 23.57 -5.31 -31.40
CA MET A 9 24.68 -5.17 -30.43
C MET A 9 25.83 -6.13 -30.74
N LYS A 10 25.50 -7.38 -31.09
CA LYS A 10 26.48 -8.42 -31.43
C LYS A 10 27.20 -8.11 -32.75
N GLN A 11 26.48 -7.59 -33.75
CA GLN A 11 27.08 -7.11 -35.00
C GLN A 11 27.98 -5.89 -34.79
N ALA A 12 27.59 -4.98 -33.88
CA ALA A 12 28.37 -3.78 -33.55
C ALA A 12 29.55 -4.04 -32.59
N ARG A 13 29.76 -5.29 -32.13
CA ARG A 13 30.78 -5.68 -31.13
C ARG A 13 30.69 -4.88 -29.82
N LEU A 14 29.48 -4.46 -29.45
CA LEU A 14 29.23 -3.71 -28.22
C LEU A 14 28.90 -4.69 -27.10
N THR A 15 29.54 -4.50 -25.93
CA THR A 15 29.15 -5.22 -24.72
C THR A 15 27.71 -4.88 -24.39
N ALA A 16 26.88 -5.90 -24.15
CA ALA A 16 25.51 -5.70 -23.69
C ALA A 16 25.52 -4.83 -22.42
N PRO A 17 24.76 -3.73 -22.37
CA PRO A 17 24.66 -2.93 -21.16
C PRO A 17 24.25 -3.82 -19.99
N VAL A 18 24.82 -3.59 -18.80
CA VAL A 18 24.52 -4.36 -17.57
C VAL A 18 23.01 -4.49 -17.34
N LEU A 19 22.25 -3.47 -17.72
CA LEU A 19 20.78 -3.46 -17.68
C LEU A 19 20.12 -4.56 -18.52
N LEU A 20 20.63 -4.82 -19.73
CA LEU A 20 20.12 -5.87 -20.61
C LEU A 20 20.42 -7.26 -20.04
N THR A 21 21.61 -7.44 -19.46
CA THR A 21 21.97 -8.69 -18.76
C THR A 21 21.07 -8.93 -17.55
N LEU A 22 20.81 -7.89 -16.75
CA LEU A 22 19.88 -7.95 -15.62
C LEU A 22 18.48 -8.36 -16.08
N TYR A 23 17.92 -7.70 -17.10
CA TYR A 23 16.62 -8.05 -17.68
C TYR A 23 16.55 -9.52 -18.12
N GLN A 24 17.54 -10.00 -18.87
CA GLN A 24 17.59 -11.37 -19.35
C GLN A 24 17.65 -12.40 -18.21
N GLU A 25 18.42 -12.13 -17.16
CA GLU A 25 18.48 -12.99 -15.98
C GLU A 25 17.15 -13.03 -15.23
N MET A 26 16.43 -11.91 -15.14
CA MET A 26 15.11 -11.85 -14.52
C MET A 26 14.05 -12.62 -15.34
N VAL A 27 14.11 -12.57 -16.68
CA VAL A 27 13.26 -13.38 -17.57
C VAL A 27 13.57 -14.88 -17.40
N LYS A 28 14.84 -15.28 -17.40
CA LYS A 28 15.24 -16.69 -17.21
C LYS A 28 14.74 -17.28 -15.89
N ARG A 29 14.66 -16.46 -14.85
CA ARG A 29 14.18 -16.84 -13.51
C ARG A 29 12.66 -16.78 -13.39
N GLY A 30 11.94 -16.39 -14.45
CA GLY A 30 10.49 -16.25 -14.46
C GLY A 30 9.97 -15.03 -13.68
N VAL A 31 10.85 -14.09 -13.31
CA VAL A 31 10.46 -12.87 -12.58
C VAL A 31 9.82 -11.85 -13.52
N LEU A 32 10.32 -11.73 -14.75
CA LEU A 32 9.75 -10.87 -15.80
C LEU A 32 9.22 -11.73 -16.95
N GLN A 33 8.18 -11.24 -17.62
CA GLN A 33 7.72 -11.82 -18.89
C GLN A 33 8.72 -11.51 -20.00
N ASN A 34 8.90 -12.45 -20.93
CA ASN A 34 9.78 -12.31 -22.09
C ASN A 34 9.13 -11.42 -23.16
N THR A 35 9.13 -10.12 -22.91
CA THR A 35 8.59 -9.06 -23.79
C THR A 35 9.73 -8.27 -24.44
N ALA A 36 9.53 -6.99 -24.73
CA ALA A 36 10.60 -6.14 -25.25
C ALA A 36 11.60 -5.76 -24.13
N PRO A 37 12.93 -5.85 -24.37
CA PRO A 37 13.92 -5.40 -23.40
C PRO A 37 13.80 -3.90 -23.10
N PRO A 38 13.97 -3.48 -21.83
CA PRO A 38 13.85 -2.08 -21.45
C PRO A 38 14.99 -1.26 -22.08
N LYS A 39 14.64 -0.07 -22.56
CA LYS A 39 15.59 0.86 -23.20
C LYS A 39 16.44 1.64 -22.18
N GLY A 40 16.11 1.58 -20.90
CA GLY A 40 16.78 2.30 -19.84
C GLY A 40 16.20 1.99 -18.45
N ILE A 41 16.79 2.58 -17.41
CA ILE A 41 16.37 2.39 -16.01
C ILE A 41 14.88 2.69 -15.78
N PRO A 42 14.28 3.76 -16.35
CA PRO A 42 12.85 4.05 -16.14
C PRO A 42 11.93 2.92 -16.63
N GLU A 43 12.17 2.39 -17.83
CA GLU A 43 11.38 1.28 -18.38
C GLU A 43 11.61 -0.02 -17.60
N MET A 44 12.82 -0.23 -17.06
CA MET A 44 13.09 -1.34 -16.16
C MET A 44 12.27 -1.24 -14.87
N MET A 45 12.19 -0.05 -14.25
CA MET A 45 11.39 0.16 -13.05
C MET A 45 9.90 -0.11 -13.31
N GLN A 46 9.37 0.34 -14.45
CA GLN A 46 7.98 0.07 -14.83
C GLN A 46 7.67 -1.42 -14.98
N LEU A 47 8.60 -2.20 -15.55
CA LEU A 47 8.47 -3.67 -15.63
C LEU A 47 8.50 -4.32 -14.24
N LEU A 48 9.31 -3.78 -13.34
CA LEU A 48 9.44 -4.26 -11.97
C LEU A 48 8.23 -3.92 -11.10
N GLU A 49 7.64 -2.74 -11.22
CA GLU A 49 6.43 -2.37 -10.46
C GLU A 49 5.25 -3.32 -10.75
N GLY A 50 5.17 -3.87 -11.96
CA GLY A 50 4.15 -4.86 -12.32
C GLY A 50 4.45 -6.31 -11.89
N THR A 51 5.65 -6.60 -11.39
CA THR A 51 6.11 -7.98 -11.05
C THR A 51 6.57 -8.13 -9.61
N LEU A 52 7.30 -7.14 -9.12
CA LEU A 52 7.46 -6.85 -7.70
C LEU A 52 6.17 -6.16 -7.28
N GLY A 53 5.10 -6.92 -7.03
CA GLY A 53 3.99 -6.37 -6.28
C GLY A 53 4.59 -5.80 -4.99
N ASN A 54 4.63 -4.48 -4.85
CA ASN A 54 4.88 -3.89 -3.54
C ASN A 54 3.84 -4.55 -2.64
N ALA A 55 4.28 -5.22 -1.57
CA ALA A 55 3.36 -5.79 -0.62
C ALA A 55 2.49 -4.63 -0.16
N ALA A 56 1.22 -4.63 -0.56
CA ALA A 56 0.33 -3.53 -0.25
C ALA A 56 0.31 -3.36 1.27
N GLY A 57 0.31 -2.10 1.71
CA GLY A 57 0.12 -1.78 3.10
C GLY A 57 -1.22 -2.32 3.60
N THR A 58 -1.34 -2.40 4.91
CA THR A 58 -2.56 -2.83 5.58
C THR A 58 -3.39 -1.63 6.00
N ILE A 59 -4.69 -1.64 5.69
CA ILE A 59 -5.66 -0.72 6.27
C ILE A 59 -6.21 -1.35 7.54
N TYR A 60 -5.93 -0.75 8.69
CA TYR A 60 -6.52 -1.08 9.96
C TYR A 60 -7.77 -0.23 10.19
N THR A 61 -8.82 -0.82 10.75
CA THR A 61 -10.05 -0.12 11.11
C THR A 61 -10.29 -0.26 12.60
N VAL A 62 -10.67 0.85 13.24
CA VAL A 62 -10.91 0.94 14.67
C VAL A 62 -12.29 1.56 14.88
N ASP A 63 -13.18 0.83 15.57
CA ASP A 63 -14.43 1.41 16.05
C ASP A 63 -14.17 2.16 17.37
N THR A 64 -14.23 3.49 17.32
CA THR A 64 -14.03 4.34 18.49
C THR A 64 -15.14 4.21 19.52
N ASP A 65 -16.30 3.63 19.17
CA ASP A 65 -17.35 3.35 20.14
C ASP A 65 -16.99 2.14 21.04
N CYS A 66 -15.94 1.38 20.70
CA CYS A 66 -15.52 0.17 21.42
C CYS A 66 -14.18 0.30 22.16
N ILE A 67 -13.44 1.40 21.99
CA ILE A 67 -12.11 1.59 22.59
C ILE A 67 -12.08 2.77 23.56
N ASP A 68 -11.19 2.68 24.56
CA ASP A 68 -10.87 3.76 25.47
C ASP A 68 -9.53 4.44 25.08
N GLU A 69 -9.15 5.47 25.84
CA GLU A 69 -7.90 6.22 25.58
C GLU A 69 -6.64 5.35 25.76
N ALA A 70 -6.68 4.36 26.67
CA ALA A 70 -5.57 3.42 26.85
C ALA A 70 -5.40 2.48 25.65
N ALA A 71 -6.50 1.95 25.10
CA ALA A 71 -6.48 1.18 23.87
C ALA A 71 -6.03 2.04 22.67
N LEU A 72 -6.48 3.29 22.58
CA LEU A 72 -6.01 4.22 21.56
C LEU A 72 -4.49 4.44 21.64
N ALA A 73 -3.93 4.63 22.84
CA ALA A 73 -2.50 4.81 23.03
C ALA A 73 -1.70 3.59 22.54
N ARG A 74 -2.15 2.38 22.87
CA ARG A 74 -1.51 1.13 22.42
C ARG A 74 -1.58 0.97 20.90
N ILE A 75 -2.74 1.21 20.29
CA ILE A 75 -2.90 1.15 18.83
C ILE A 75 -1.92 2.12 18.15
N ARG A 76 -1.72 3.31 18.71
CA ARG A 76 -0.76 4.29 18.18
C ARG A 76 0.69 3.87 18.34
N GLU A 77 1.02 3.16 19.41
CA GLU A 77 2.36 2.64 19.63
C GLU A 77 2.65 1.47 18.69
N GLU A 78 1.73 0.51 18.57
CA GLU A 78 1.84 -0.65 17.69
C GLU A 78 1.86 -0.27 16.21
N HIS A 79 1.14 0.80 15.83
CA HIS A 79 1.04 1.29 14.46
C HIS A 79 1.64 2.70 14.29
N ALA A 80 2.76 2.98 14.96
CA ALA A 80 3.37 4.31 14.99
C ALA A 80 3.79 4.86 13.61
N ALA A 81 4.08 3.97 12.65
CA ALA A 81 4.45 4.32 11.28
C ALA A 81 3.25 4.43 10.32
N ALA A 82 2.04 4.12 10.77
CA ALA A 82 0.86 4.10 9.93
C ALA A 82 0.21 5.50 9.82
N HIS A 83 -0.31 5.82 8.65
CA HIS A 83 -1.09 7.04 8.43
C HIS A 83 -2.39 7.03 9.25
N ILE A 84 -2.74 8.16 9.87
CA ILE A 84 -3.96 8.23 10.69
C ILE A 84 -5.10 8.94 9.96
N GLY A 85 -6.19 8.21 9.74
CA GLY A 85 -7.45 8.71 9.21
C GLY A 85 -8.58 8.67 10.24
N ALA A 86 -9.49 9.65 10.18
CA ALA A 86 -10.67 9.68 11.06
C ALA A 86 -11.96 10.04 10.32
N MET A 87 -12.95 9.15 10.42
CA MET A 87 -14.28 9.31 9.87
C MET A 87 -15.33 9.50 10.96
N GLY A 88 -16.32 10.34 10.70
CA GLY A 88 -17.39 10.61 11.67
C GLY A 88 -17.03 11.65 12.72
N THR A 89 -18.01 12.46 13.09
CA THR A 89 -17.81 13.55 14.04
C THR A 89 -17.46 13.05 15.43
N ARG A 90 -18.00 11.90 15.86
CA ARG A 90 -17.71 11.32 17.18
C ARG A 90 -16.28 10.81 17.28
N SER A 91 -15.80 10.02 16.31
CA SER A 91 -14.40 9.55 16.29
C SER A 91 -13.41 10.71 16.24
N LYS A 92 -13.67 11.75 15.44
CA LYS A 92 -12.82 12.95 15.41
C LYS A 92 -12.75 13.65 16.76
N LYS A 93 -13.87 13.76 17.48
CA LYS A 93 -13.91 14.34 18.82
C LYS A 93 -13.15 13.48 19.84
N PHE A 94 -13.32 12.16 19.78
CA PHE A 94 -12.61 11.21 20.66
C PHE A 94 -11.08 11.28 20.46
N LEU A 95 -10.62 11.28 19.22
CA LEU A 95 -9.19 11.46 18.94
C LEU A 95 -8.67 12.81 19.42
N HIS A 96 -9.46 13.87 19.19
CA HIS A 96 -9.08 15.22 19.63
C HIS A 96 -8.97 15.32 21.16
N SER A 97 -9.90 14.72 21.92
CA SER A 97 -9.82 14.73 23.39
C SER A 97 -8.60 13.97 23.92
N ALA A 98 -8.16 12.95 23.19
CA ALA A 98 -6.94 12.20 23.48
C ALA A 98 -5.65 12.84 22.89
N GLY A 99 -5.73 14.05 22.33
CA GLY A 99 -4.58 14.77 21.76
C GLY A 99 -4.05 14.19 20.43
N VAL A 100 -4.86 13.39 19.74
CA VAL A 100 -4.50 12.78 18.45
C VAL A 100 -5.08 13.62 17.31
N VAL A 101 -4.20 14.07 16.41
CA VAL A 101 -4.59 14.80 15.19
C VAL A 101 -4.51 13.83 14.01
N PRO A 102 -5.64 13.50 13.37
CA PRO A 102 -5.63 12.68 12.16
C PRO A 102 -5.01 13.45 11.00
N GLU A 103 -4.21 12.77 10.19
CA GLU A 103 -3.72 13.30 8.92
C GLU A 103 -4.86 13.44 7.91
N TYR A 104 -5.78 12.48 7.89
CA TYR A 104 -6.91 12.45 6.97
C TYR A 104 -8.23 12.62 7.70
N THR A 105 -8.96 13.69 7.39
CA THR A 105 -10.30 13.96 7.97
C THR A 105 -11.41 14.04 6.91
N TYR A 106 -11.06 13.93 5.64
CA TYR A 106 -11.96 13.90 4.48
C TYR A 106 -11.39 12.93 3.43
N GLY A 107 -12.27 12.28 2.66
CA GLY A 107 -11.85 11.26 1.68
C GLY A 107 -10.98 10.17 2.29
N VAL A 108 -11.23 9.83 3.56
CA VAL A 108 -10.30 9.05 4.40
C VAL A 108 -9.99 7.70 3.79
N VAL A 109 -11.01 6.96 3.34
CA VAL A 109 -10.83 5.62 2.77
C VAL A 109 -9.97 5.67 1.51
N ASP A 110 -10.21 6.61 0.61
CA ASP A 110 -9.43 6.75 -0.63
C ASP A 110 -7.97 7.13 -0.34
N LYS A 111 -7.71 7.99 0.65
CA LYS A 111 -6.35 8.35 1.04
C LYS A 111 -5.60 7.19 1.70
N CYS A 112 -6.27 6.41 2.53
CA CYS A 112 -5.71 5.19 3.10
C CYS A 112 -5.46 4.11 2.04
N LEU A 113 -6.32 4.01 1.02
CA LEU A 113 -6.08 3.17 -0.15
C LEU A 113 -4.81 3.60 -0.89
N LEU A 114 -4.62 4.90 -1.13
CA LEU A 114 -3.41 5.41 -1.79
C LEU A 114 -2.13 5.09 -1.00
N ALA A 115 -2.14 5.23 0.33
CA ALA A 115 -1.03 4.83 1.20
C ALA A 115 -0.77 3.32 1.09
N ALA A 116 -1.81 2.50 1.21
CA ALA A 116 -1.67 1.05 1.10
C ALA A 116 -1.15 0.60 -0.28
N MET A 117 -1.54 1.29 -1.36
CA MET A 117 -1.04 1.00 -2.72
C MET A 117 0.47 1.21 -2.87
N ILE A 118 1.07 2.10 -2.07
CA ILE A 118 2.52 2.34 -2.07
C ILE A 118 3.26 1.55 -0.98
N GLY A 119 2.57 0.63 -0.30
CA GLY A 119 3.14 -0.24 0.73
C GLY A 119 3.09 0.34 2.14
N GLU A 120 2.38 1.44 2.36
CA GLU A 120 2.29 2.11 3.67
C GLU A 120 1.02 1.69 4.42
N ASP A 121 1.16 1.40 5.70
CA ASP A 121 0.03 1.07 6.57
C ASP A 121 -0.81 2.32 6.89
N ALA A 122 -2.10 2.13 7.11
CA ALA A 122 -3.01 3.20 7.52
C ALA A 122 -4.03 2.73 8.56
N VAL A 123 -4.33 3.56 9.55
CA VAL A 123 -5.35 3.31 10.57
C VAL A 123 -6.52 4.27 10.37
N ILE A 124 -7.72 3.72 10.16
CA ILE A 124 -8.98 4.45 10.05
C ILE A 124 -9.75 4.31 11.36
N PHE A 125 -9.83 5.40 12.11
CA PHE A 125 -10.74 5.53 13.25
C PHE A 125 -12.12 5.94 12.75
N THR A 126 -13.14 5.18 13.11
CA THR A 126 -14.52 5.43 12.70
C THR A 126 -15.48 5.03 13.82
N CYS A 127 -16.77 5.33 13.67
CA CYS A 127 -17.79 4.99 14.67
C CYS A 127 -19.11 4.60 13.99
N GLY A 128 -19.86 3.69 14.60
CA GLY A 128 -21.13 3.17 14.06
C GLY A 128 -20.93 2.29 12.82
N GLY A 129 -21.98 2.11 12.00
CA GLY A 129 -21.95 1.31 10.76
C GLY A 129 -21.03 1.84 9.64
N MET A 130 -20.09 2.74 9.95
CA MET A 130 -19.13 3.28 9.00
C MET A 130 -17.88 2.40 8.82
N VAL A 131 -17.68 1.36 9.64
CA VAL A 131 -16.67 0.32 9.38
C VAL A 131 -17.00 -0.43 8.09
N GLU A 132 -18.27 -0.80 7.88
CA GLU A 132 -18.75 -1.48 6.68
C GLU A 132 -18.52 -0.67 5.40
N ARG A 133 -18.47 0.67 5.52
CA ARG A 133 -18.16 1.56 4.38
C ARG A 133 -16.72 1.46 3.93
N VAL A 134 -15.80 1.14 4.86
CA VAL A 134 -14.40 0.88 4.50
C VAL A 134 -14.32 -0.40 3.70
N ASP A 135 -14.89 -1.49 4.23
CA ASP A 135 -14.94 -2.79 3.57
C ASP A 135 -15.56 -2.67 2.16
N LEU A 136 -16.73 -2.04 2.04
CA LEU A 136 -17.42 -1.83 0.76
C LEU A 136 -16.55 -1.05 -0.25
N ARG A 137 -15.91 0.04 0.18
CA ARG A 137 -15.13 0.90 -0.71
C ARG A 137 -13.83 0.22 -1.16
N VAL A 138 -13.20 -0.57 -0.29
CA VAL A 138 -12.03 -1.39 -0.63
C VAL A 138 -12.43 -2.47 -1.63
N SER A 139 -13.55 -3.19 -1.42
CA SER A 139 -14.04 -4.17 -2.39
C SER A 139 -14.35 -3.55 -3.76
N GLN A 140 -14.91 -2.33 -3.80
CA GLN A 140 -15.12 -1.60 -5.05
C GLN A 140 -13.80 -1.22 -5.75
N PHE A 141 -12.75 -0.93 -4.99
CA PHE A 141 -11.42 -0.66 -5.53
C PHE A 141 -10.79 -1.94 -6.11
N GLU A 142 -10.84 -3.05 -5.38
CA GLU A 142 -10.30 -4.35 -5.84
C GLU A 142 -11.01 -4.88 -7.08
N ALA A 143 -12.29 -4.58 -7.28
CA ALA A 143 -13.02 -4.96 -8.49
C ALA A 143 -12.47 -4.31 -9.78
N VAL A 144 -11.73 -3.20 -9.67
CA VAL A 144 -11.18 -2.44 -10.80
C VAL A 144 -9.66 -2.35 -10.78
N SER A 145 -9.01 -2.93 -9.76
CA SER A 145 -7.57 -2.85 -9.52
C SER A 145 -6.95 -4.25 -9.47
N SER A 146 -5.71 -4.39 -9.92
CA SER A 146 -4.93 -5.63 -9.77
C SER A 146 -4.27 -5.76 -8.39
N THR A 147 -4.44 -4.77 -7.52
CA THR A 147 -3.84 -4.72 -6.18
C THR A 147 -4.86 -5.11 -5.13
N ALA A 148 -4.62 -6.21 -4.43
CA ALA A 148 -5.40 -6.60 -3.25
C ALA A 148 -4.93 -5.81 -2.02
N ILE A 149 -5.87 -5.21 -1.29
CA ILE A 149 -5.58 -4.41 -0.09
C ILE A 149 -6.10 -5.15 1.13
N ARG A 150 -5.22 -5.45 2.07
CA ARG A 150 -5.60 -6.11 3.31
C ARG A 150 -6.30 -5.12 4.24
N VAL A 151 -7.49 -5.49 4.70
CA VAL A 151 -8.23 -4.76 5.74
C VAL A 151 -8.30 -5.58 7.02
N VAL A 152 -7.94 -4.98 8.16
CA VAL A 152 -7.96 -5.62 9.48
C VAL A 152 -8.78 -4.79 10.45
N LYS A 153 -9.69 -5.44 11.19
CA LYS A 153 -10.41 -4.82 12.31
C LYS A 153 -9.59 -4.99 13.58
N LEU A 154 -9.22 -3.89 14.21
CA LEU A 154 -8.56 -3.89 15.51
C LEU A 154 -9.64 -3.91 16.58
N TYR A 155 -9.63 -4.96 17.39
CA TYR A 155 -10.54 -5.10 18.52
C TYR A 155 -9.89 -4.56 19.79
N PRO A 156 -10.68 -4.08 20.76
CA PRO A 156 -10.15 -3.72 22.06
C PRO A 156 -9.54 -4.98 22.68
N ILE A 157 -8.22 -4.99 22.88
CA ILE A 157 -7.58 -6.03 23.69
C ILE A 157 -8.00 -5.72 25.12
N THR A 158 -8.91 -6.52 25.67
CA THR A 158 -9.23 -6.50 27.10
C THR A 158 -7.94 -6.82 27.85
N SER A 159 -7.44 -5.86 28.62
CA SER A 159 -6.39 -6.13 29.59
C SER A 159 -6.95 -7.15 30.58
N ASN A 160 -6.51 -8.40 30.48
CA ASN A 160 -6.75 -9.38 31.51
C ASN A 160 -5.70 -9.14 32.60
N ASN A 161 -5.98 -8.23 33.53
CA ASN A 161 -5.47 -8.25 34.91
C ASN A 161 -6.15 -7.20 35.79
#